data_AF-A0AAD7SG18-F1
#
_entry.id   AF-A0AAD7SG18-F1
#
_cell.length_a   1.000
_cell.length_b   1.000
_cell.length_c   1.000
_cell.angle_alpha   90.00
_cell.angle_beta   90.00
_cell.angle_gamma   90.00
#
_symmetry.space_group_name_H-M   'P 1'
#
loop_
_entity.id
_entity.type
_entity.pdbx_description
1 polymer ?
#
loop_
_entity_poly.entity_id
_entity_poly.type
_entity_poly.pdbx_seq_one_letter_code
_entity_poly.pdbx_strand_id
1 'polypeptide(L)'
;MTRQLITSHRKRKLEVIQYYNRTKIGVDLMDQMVHTFTRKRQTQRCPMVLWHNLIDVAMLNAYTIFKAQHPGDLGGQNDTWRCFIKVLSKELVMPLIRKRADGCPKLQMSQFYVVRPLEGA
;
A
#
# COMPACT_ATOMS: atom_id res chain seq x y z
N MET A 1 -17.22 41.18 -41.74
CA MET A 1 -17.32 39.71 -41.77
C MET A 1 -16.99 39.18 -40.38
N THR A 2 -17.93 39.32 -39.45
CA THR A 2 -18.73 38.22 -38.87
C THR A 2 -17.89 37.23 -38.05
N ARG A 3 -17.75 37.58 -36.76
CA ARG A 3 -17.56 36.68 -35.63
C ARG A 3 -18.44 35.45 -35.80
N GLN A 4 -17.87 34.31 -36.15
CA GLN A 4 -18.57 33.03 -36.11
C GLN A 4 -18.27 32.33 -34.79
N LEU A 5 -19.31 32.34 -33.94
CA LEU A 5 -19.80 31.15 -33.25
C LEU A 5 -18.80 30.44 -32.31
N ILE A 6 -18.59 31.02 -31.12
CA ILE A 6 -18.41 30.20 -29.91
C ILE A 6 -19.80 29.64 -29.58
N THR A 7 -20.23 28.64 -30.34
CA THR A 7 -21.42 27.85 -30.05
C THR A 7 -21.16 26.96 -28.85
N SER A 8 -21.99 27.18 -27.84
CA SER A 8 -22.37 26.30 -26.73
C SER A 8 -21.74 24.88 -26.61
N HIS A 9 -21.40 24.57 -25.35
CA HIS A 9 -21.71 23.29 -24.68
C HIS A 9 -20.84 22.05 -24.92
N ARG A 10 -19.59 22.07 -24.41
CA ARG A 10 -18.94 21.05 -23.56
C ARG A 10 -17.48 21.44 -23.47
N LYS A 11 -16.91 21.54 -22.25
CA LYS A 11 -15.46 21.65 -22.03
C LYS A 11 -14.79 20.37 -22.55
N ARG A 12 -14.65 20.21 -23.87
CA ARG A 12 -14.01 19.06 -24.50
C ARG A 12 -12.51 19.28 -24.33
N LYS A 13 -11.98 18.89 -23.16
CA LYS A 13 -10.52 18.89 -22.89
C LYS A 13 -9.83 18.18 -24.05
N LEU A 14 -8.77 18.79 -24.61
CA LEU A 14 -7.96 18.19 -25.68
C LEU A 14 -7.51 16.77 -25.28
N GLU A 15 -7.47 15.85 -26.24
CA GLU A 15 -7.04 14.47 -26.03
C GLU A 15 -5.65 14.38 -25.39
N VAL A 16 -4.73 15.27 -25.78
CA VAL A 16 -3.39 15.40 -25.18
C VAL A 16 -3.47 15.71 -23.68
N ILE A 17 -4.37 16.61 -23.27
CA ILE A 17 -4.58 16.96 -21.86
C ILE A 17 -5.19 15.78 -21.10
N GLN A 18 -6.08 15.01 -21.73
CA GLN A 18 -6.67 13.81 -21.12
C GLN A 18 -5.62 12.71 -20.93
N TYR A 19 -4.80 12.46 -21.95
CA TYR A 19 -3.72 11.48 -21.90
C TYR A 19 -2.69 11.83 -20.82
N TYR A 20 -2.21 13.08 -20.79
CA TYR A 20 -1.29 13.56 -19.76
C TYR A 20 -1.86 13.40 -18.35
N ASN A 21 -3.12 13.81 -18.14
CA ASN A 21 -3.75 13.67 -16.83
C ASN A 21 -3.94 12.20 -16.43
N ARG A 22 -4.12 11.28 -17.39
CA ARG A 22 -4.24 9.84 -17.10
C ARG A 22 -2.92 9.22 -16.67
N THR A 23 -1.79 9.66 -17.22
CA THR A 23 -0.48 9.03 -16.97
C THR A 23 0.33 9.69 -15.86
N LYS A 24 0.14 10.99 -15.61
CA LYS A 24 0.92 11.74 -14.59
C LYS A 24 0.67 11.32 -13.14
N ILE A 25 -0.45 10.63 -12.87
CA ILE A 25 -0.96 10.37 -11.51
C ILE A 25 -0.12 9.32 -10.75
N GLY A 26 0.75 8.56 -11.43
CA GLY A 26 1.43 7.40 -10.85
C GLY A 26 2.19 7.70 -9.56
N VAL A 27 3.03 8.75 -9.56
CA VAL A 27 3.85 9.12 -8.38
C VAL A 27 2.96 9.67 -7.27
N ASP A 28 2.02 10.57 -7.59
CA ASP A 28 1.11 11.14 -6.59
C ASP A 28 0.25 10.06 -5.91
N LEU A 29 -0.21 9.07 -6.68
CA LEU A 29 -0.97 7.93 -6.15
C LEU A 29 -0.11 7.07 -5.23
N MET A 30 1.14 6.80 -5.62
CA MET A 30 2.11 6.09 -4.80
C MET A 30 2.33 6.80 -3.46
N ASP A 31 2.58 8.11 -3.50
CA ASP A 31 2.79 8.94 -2.31
C ASP A 31 1.56 8.98 -1.41
N GLN A 32 0.34 9.05 -1.98
CA GLN A 32 -0.91 8.95 -1.22
C GLN A 32 -1.07 7.60 -0.52
N MET A 33 -0.77 6.50 -1.21
CA MET A 33 -0.86 5.15 -0.65
C MET A 33 0.14 4.93 0.49
N VAL A 34 1.38 5.41 0.31
CA VAL A 34 2.43 5.36 1.31
C VAL A 34 2.08 6.24 2.51
N HIS A 35 1.65 7.48 2.28
CA HIS A 35 1.33 8.42 3.36
C HIS A 35 0.22 7.91 4.28
N THR A 36 -0.79 7.22 3.73
CA THR A 36 -1.92 6.70 4.52
C THR A 36 -1.49 5.60 5.51
N PHE A 37 -0.36 4.92 5.27
CA PHE A 37 0.09 3.77 6.06
C PHE A 37 1.53 3.81 6.52
N THR A 38 2.20 4.94 6.30
CA THR A 38 3.59 5.07 6.69
C THR A 38 3.73 4.87 8.19
N ARG A 39 4.67 4.00 8.58
CA ARG A 39 5.04 3.79 9.98
C ARG A 39 6.31 4.55 10.35
N LYS A 40 6.62 5.61 9.59
CA LYS A 40 7.70 6.54 9.90
C LYS A 40 7.56 7.05 11.32
N ARG A 41 8.63 6.93 12.09
CA ARG A 41 8.74 7.56 13.40
C ARG A 41 9.56 8.83 13.27
N GLN A 42 9.21 9.85 14.05
CA GLN A 42 10.06 11.03 14.18
C GLN A 42 11.46 10.61 14.62
N THR A 43 12.47 11.07 13.89
CA THR A 43 13.87 10.71 14.14
C THR A 43 14.76 11.88 13.77
N GLN A 44 15.79 12.11 14.57
CA GLN A 44 16.84 13.10 14.30
C GLN A 44 17.99 12.51 13.46
N ARG A 45 17.90 11.23 13.09
CA ARG A 45 18.92 10.52 12.34
C ARG A 45 18.50 10.44 10.87
N CYS A 46 19.13 11.23 10.01
CA CYS A 46 18.88 11.23 8.56
C CYS A 46 18.87 9.82 7.92
N PRO A 47 19.80 8.89 8.26
CA PRO A 47 19.78 7.53 7.69
C PRO A 47 18.51 6.74 8.02
N MET A 48 17.91 6.99 9.19
CA MET A 48 16.66 6.35 9.55
C MET A 48 15.51 6.83 8.65
N VAL A 49 15.48 8.10 8.25
CA VAL A 49 14.44 8.60 7.32
C VAL A 49 14.50 7.84 6.00
N LEU A 50 15.71 7.67 5.45
CA LEU A 50 15.94 6.89 4.24
C LEU A 50 15.47 5.43 4.41
N TRP A 51 15.79 4.82 5.54
CA TRP A 51 15.39 3.44 5.85
C TRP A 51 13.86 3.26 5.85
N HIS A 52 13.12 4.17 6.48
CA HIS A 52 11.66 4.10 6.47
C HIS A 52 11.09 4.29 5.05
N ASN A 53 11.64 5.21 4.27
CA ASN A 53 11.24 5.40 2.87
C ASN A 53 11.46 4.12 2.05
N LEU A 54 12.59 3.43 2.26
CA LEU A 54 12.90 2.18 1.58
C LEU A 54 11.88 1.08 1.90
N ILE A 55 11.51 0.94 3.17
CA ILE A 55 10.49 -0.04 3.60
C ILE A 55 9.14 0.27 2.97
N ASP A 56 8.73 1.54 2.96
CA ASP A 56 7.44 1.94 2.41
C ASP A 56 7.33 1.60 0.90
N VAL A 57 8.38 1.88 0.12
CA VAL A 57 8.43 1.54 -1.32
C VAL A 57 8.48 0.02 -1.53
N ALA A 58 9.30 -0.71 -0.75
CA ALA A 58 9.40 -2.16 -0.86
C ALA A 58 8.06 -2.85 -0.57
N MET A 59 7.33 -2.37 0.44
CA MET A 59 6.02 -2.90 0.82
C MET A 59 4.97 -2.69 -0.28
N LEU A 60 4.98 -1.53 -0.92
CA LEU A 60 4.06 -1.24 -2.02
C LEU A 60 4.37 -2.07 -3.28
N ASN A 61 5.65 -2.29 -3.57
CA ASN A 61 6.08 -3.17 -4.66
C ASN A 61 5.64 -4.62 -4.40
N ALA A 62 5.85 -5.12 -3.17
CA ALA A 62 5.38 -6.45 -2.77
C ALA A 62 3.86 -6.59 -2.91
N TYR A 63 3.09 -5.56 -2.53
CA TYR A 63 1.64 -5.55 -2.69
C TYR A 63 1.20 -5.58 -4.16
N THR A 64 1.92 -4.87 -5.02
CA THR A 64 1.64 -4.85 -6.47
C THR A 64 1.83 -6.24 -7.08
N ILE A 65 2.93 -6.91 -6.72
CA ILE A 65 3.21 -8.29 -7.14
C ILE A 65 2.15 -9.24 -6.58
N PHE A 66 1.82 -9.13 -5.29
CA PHE A 66 0.83 -9.97 -4.63
C PHE A 66 -0.53 -9.88 -5.32
N LYS A 67 -1.02 -8.66 -5.61
CA LYS A 67 -2.28 -8.46 -6.34
C LYS A 67 -2.26 -8.98 -7.77
N ALA A 68 -1.11 -8.90 -8.45
CA ALA A 68 -0.97 -9.43 -9.79
C ALA A 68 -1.08 -10.97 -9.81
N GLN A 69 -0.62 -11.62 -8.74
CA GLN A 69 -0.68 -13.08 -8.59
C GLN A 69 -2.02 -13.56 -8.02
N HIS A 70 -2.67 -12.76 -7.17
CA HIS A 70 -3.88 -13.13 -6.43
C HIS A 70 -4.98 -12.07 -6.62
N PRO A 71 -5.63 -12.02 -7.79
CA PRO A 71 -6.63 -10.99 -8.09
C PRO A 71 -7.92 -11.12 -7.26
N GLY A 72 -8.17 -12.27 -6.62
CA GLY A 72 -9.38 -12.56 -5.83
C GLY A 72 -9.24 -12.39 -4.31
N ASP A 73 -8.07 -12.67 -3.73
CA ASP A 73 -7.88 -12.89 -2.28
C ASP A 73 -8.10 -11.67 -1.38
N LEU A 74 -8.21 -10.48 -1.97
CA LEU A 74 -8.50 -9.24 -1.25
C LEU A 74 -9.82 -8.59 -1.70
N GLY A 75 -10.55 -9.21 -2.63
CA GLY A 75 -11.67 -8.63 -3.36
C GLY A 75 -12.91 -8.25 -2.54
N GLY A 76 -12.99 -8.64 -1.27
CA GLY A 76 -14.13 -8.33 -0.39
C GLY A 76 -13.90 -7.20 0.64
N GLN A 77 -12.67 -6.64 0.73
CA GLN A 77 -12.33 -5.67 1.77
C GLN A 77 -12.27 -4.24 1.22
N ASN A 78 -12.94 -3.30 1.90
CA ASN A 78 -12.89 -1.86 1.59
C ASN A 78 -11.47 -1.25 1.67
N ASP A 79 -10.51 -1.96 2.28
CA ASP A 79 -9.13 -1.50 2.45
C ASP A 79 -8.13 -2.66 2.30
N THR A 80 -7.99 -3.13 1.07
CA THR A 80 -7.12 -4.24 0.67
C THR A 80 -5.64 -4.01 1.01
N TRP A 81 -5.20 -2.75 0.92
CA TRP A 81 -3.85 -2.33 1.29
C TRP A 81 -3.62 -2.47 2.81
N ARG A 82 -4.54 -1.98 3.68
CA ARG A 82 -4.47 -2.22 5.14
C ARG A 82 -4.34 -3.69 5.48
N CYS A 83 -5.15 -4.52 4.84
CA CYS A 83 -5.19 -5.94 5.14
C CYS A 83 -3.86 -6.60 4.79
N PHE A 84 -3.35 -6.33 3.58
CA PHE A 84 -2.06 -6.83 3.13
C PHE A 84 -0.93 -6.46 4.11
N ILE A 85 -0.83 -5.19 4.52
CA ILE A 85 0.22 -4.76 5.46
C ILE A 85 0.10 -5.46 6.81
N LYS A 86 -1.12 -5.65 7.32
CA LYS A 86 -1.36 -6.35 8.60
C LYS A 86 -0.90 -7.80 8.52
N VAL A 87 -1.26 -8.51 7.46
CA VAL A 87 -0.87 -9.91 7.28
C VAL A 87 0.65 -10.02 7.09
N LEU A 88 1.22 -9.21 6.19
CA LEU A 88 2.68 -9.15 5.98
C LEU A 88 3.43 -8.88 7.29
N SER A 89 2.97 -7.90 8.08
CA SER A 89 3.60 -7.58 9.37
C SER A 89 3.55 -8.76 10.34
N LYS A 90 2.44 -9.51 10.38
CA LYS A 90 2.31 -10.69 11.24
C LYS A 90 3.25 -11.80 10.78
N GLU A 91 3.27 -12.11 9.48
CA GLU A 91 4.14 -13.14 8.90
C GLU A 91 5.62 -12.89 9.18
N LEU A 92 6.09 -11.65 9.01
CA LEU A 92 7.48 -11.28 9.27
C LEU A 92 7.90 -11.45 10.74
N VAL A 93 6.98 -11.17 11.67
CA VAL A 93 7.31 -11.14 13.11
C VAL A 93 7.04 -12.51 13.77
N MET A 94 6.19 -13.35 13.18
CA MET A 94 5.82 -14.66 13.71
C MET A 94 6.99 -15.58 14.08
N PRO A 95 8.02 -15.78 13.22
CA PRO A 95 9.13 -16.66 13.58
C PRO A 95 9.93 -16.14 14.78
N LEU A 96 10.03 -14.82 14.94
CA LEU A 96 10.71 -14.19 16.08
C LEU A 96 9.90 -14.34 17.36
N ILE A 97 8.58 -14.17 17.26
CA ILE A 97 7.64 -14.35 18.36
C ILE A 97 7.69 -15.80 18.87
N ARG A 98 7.64 -16.79 17.97
CA ARG A 98 7.74 -18.22 18.31
C ARG A 98 9.04 -18.54 19.05
N LYS A 99 10.18 -18.15 18.48
CA LYS A 99 11.51 -18.31 19.13
C LYS A 99 11.56 -17.72 20.54
N ARG A 100 10.89 -16.58 20.76
CA ARG A 100 10.84 -15.91 22.07
C ARG A 100 10.00 -16.68 23.09
N ALA A 101 8.90 -17.29 22.66
CA ALA A 101 8.06 -18.10 23.53
C ALA A 101 8.76 -19.42 23.90
N ASP A 102 9.41 -20.08 22.94
CA ASP A 102 10.11 -21.34 23.17
C ASP A 102 11.28 -21.16 24.15
N GLY A 103 11.99 -20.02 24.08
CA GLY A 103 13.10 -19.70 24.98
C GLY A 103 12.68 -19.16 26.36
N CYS A 104 11.39 -18.93 26.61
CA CYS A 104 10.93 -18.31 27.85
C CYS A 104 9.63 -18.97 28.35
N PRO A 105 9.70 -19.93 29.30
CA PRO A 105 8.56 -20.74 29.72
C PRO A 105 7.44 -19.97 30.43
N LYS A 106 7.69 -18.69 30.79
CA LYS A 106 6.69 -17.80 31.42
C LYS A 106 5.84 -17.01 30.42
N LEU A 107 6.19 -17.02 29.14
CA LEU A 107 5.51 -16.28 28.09
C LEU A 107 4.65 -17.21 27.25
N GLN A 108 3.33 -17.17 27.44
CA GLN A 108 2.39 -17.90 26.59
C GLN A 108 2.06 -17.13 25.32
N MET A 109 1.89 -17.86 24.22
CA MET A 109 1.56 -17.25 22.93
C MET A 109 0.10 -16.81 22.90
N SER A 110 -0.14 -15.55 22.56
CA SER A 110 -1.49 -15.02 22.40
C SER A 110 -2.16 -15.55 21.11
N GLN A 111 -3.44 -15.94 21.21
CA GLN A 111 -4.25 -16.43 20.07
C GLN A 111 -4.37 -15.40 18.93
N PHE A 112 -4.17 -14.10 19.20
CA PHE A 112 -4.19 -13.04 18.18
C PHE A 112 -3.10 -13.19 17.09
N TYR A 113 -2.03 -13.95 17.38
CA TYR A 113 -0.91 -14.22 16.48
C TYR A 113 -1.07 -15.54 15.70
N VAL A 114 -2.20 -16.24 15.81
CA VAL A 114 -2.51 -17.32 14.87
C VAL A 114 -2.73 -16.69 13.50
N VAL A 115 -1.76 -16.86 12.60
CA VAL A 115 -1.88 -16.34 11.23
C VAL A 115 -2.80 -17.27 10.45
N ARG A 116 -3.87 -16.71 9.86
CA ARG A 116 -4.63 -17.41 8.83
C ARG A 116 -3.90 -17.24 7.50
N PRO A 117 -3.71 -18.32 6.71
CA PRO A 117 -3.15 -18.22 5.37
C PRO A 117 -3.91 -17.19 4.52
N LEU A 118 -3.19 -16.51 3.64
CA LEU A 118 -3.79 -15.64 2.64
C LEU A 118 -4.60 -16.42 1.58
N GLU A 119 -4.41 -17.74 1.50
CA GLU A 119 -5.18 -18.59 0.60
C GLU A 119 -6.55 -18.93 1.22
N GLY A 120 -7.61 -18.43 0.59
CA GLY A 120 -8.99 -18.79 0.91
C GLY A 120 -9.81 -17.75 1.67
N ALA A 121 -9.64 -16.45 1.36
CA ALA A 121 -10.56 -15.38 1.77
C ALA A 121 -11.44 -14.90 0.61
#